data_AF-A0A0E9ZF65-F1
#
_entry.id   AF-A0A0E9ZF65-F1
#
_cell.length_a   1.000
_cell.length_b   1.000
_cell.length_c   1.000
_cell.angle_alpha   90.00
_cell.angle_beta   90.00
_cell.angle_gamma   90.00
#
_symmetry.space_group_name_H-M   'P 1'
#
loop_
_entity.id
_entity.type
_entity.pdbx_description
1 polymer ?
#
loop_
_entity_poly.entity_id
_entity_poly.type
_entity_poly.pdbx_seq_one_letter_code
_entity_poly.pdbx_strand_id
1 'polypeptide(L)'
;MRLVASAFIPFAVIAFCLSVYWLGHDIFPLYGRIYRDAPIVETPYLGFFLLMGIPGLIYLIVAATIAIWQGKKFNPPRNSKLSKFQSLMLRASIKAAVILAPALIIITTLILMSRNYTPCPKLLLSGSAWQLFWVNDESACFKPDHYINDHWPCKVIDGKDICVKADGR
;
A
#
# COMPACT_ATOMS: atom_id res chain seq x y z
N MET A 1 -17.72 0.34 27.31
CA MET A 1 -16.59 -0.56 26.95
C MET A 1 -17.04 -1.66 25.98
N ARG A 2 -17.92 -2.59 26.38
CA ARG A 2 -18.36 -3.71 25.53
C ARG A 2 -18.99 -3.29 24.20
N LEU A 3 -19.92 -2.33 24.23
CA LEU A 3 -20.59 -1.77 23.05
C LEU A 3 -19.63 -1.09 22.05
N VAL A 4 -18.63 -0.38 22.58
CA VAL A 4 -17.61 0.30 21.75
C VAL A 4 -16.68 -0.75 21.11
N ALA A 5 -16.23 -1.74 21.90
CA ALA A 5 -15.38 -2.80 21.39
C ALA A 5 -16.10 -3.68 20.37
N SER A 6 -17.39 -3.99 20.56
CA SER A 6 -18.18 -4.77 19.61
C SER A 6 -18.41 -4.03 18.30
N ALA A 7 -18.61 -2.71 18.35
CA ALA A 7 -18.70 -1.89 17.13
C ALA A 7 -17.34 -1.80 16.42
N PHE A 8 -16.22 -1.79 17.15
CA PHE A 8 -14.88 -1.59 16.58
C PHE A 8 -14.31 -2.83 15.86
N ILE A 9 -14.59 -4.04 16.35
CA ILE A 9 -14.09 -5.30 15.74
C ILE A 9 -14.42 -5.42 14.24
N PRO A 10 -15.67 -5.24 13.77
CA PRO A 10 -15.95 -5.37 12.34
C PRO A 10 -15.15 -4.36 11.51
N PHE A 11 -14.99 -3.11 11.98
CA PHE A 11 -14.14 -2.14 11.29
C PHE A 11 -12.67 -2.56 11.27
N ALA A 12 -12.14 -3.09 12.37
CA ALA A 12 -10.75 -3.56 12.43
C ALA A 12 -10.50 -4.77 11.52
N VAL A 13 -11.47 -5.69 11.42
CA VAL A 13 -11.41 -6.84 10.50
C VAL A 13 -11.49 -6.38 9.05
N ILE A 14 -12.42 -5.48 8.72
CA ILE A 14 -12.52 -4.91 7.37
C ILE A 14 -11.22 -4.20 6.99
N ALA A 15 -10.67 -3.37 7.88
CA ALA A 15 -9.39 -2.69 7.66
C ALA A 15 -8.23 -3.67 7.47
N PHE A 16 -8.23 -4.80 8.19
CA PHE A 16 -7.22 -5.85 8.04
C PHE A 16 -7.33 -6.51 6.67
N CYS A 17 -8.53 -6.93 6.27
CA CYS A 17 -8.78 -7.54 4.97
C CYS A 17 -8.41 -6.59 3.82
N LEU A 18 -8.78 -5.31 3.93
CA LEU A 18 -8.39 -4.29 2.96
C LEU A 18 -6.87 -4.11 2.93
N SER A 19 -6.20 -4.02 4.08
CA SER A 19 -4.72 -3.88 4.11
C SER A 19 -4.03 -5.02 3.37
N VAL A 20 -4.49 -6.27 3.57
CA VAL A 20 -3.96 -7.45 2.88
C VAL A 20 -4.32 -7.43 1.38
N TYR A 21 -5.57 -7.08 1.04
CA TYR A 21 -6.03 -6.99 -0.35
C TYR A 21 -5.20 -5.97 -1.15
N TRP A 22 -5.03 -4.76 -0.63
CA TRP A 22 -4.28 -3.68 -1.30
C TRP A 22 -2.79 -4.03 -1.45
N LEU A 23 -2.18 -4.67 -0.45
CA LEU A 23 -0.82 -5.21 -0.60
C LEU A 23 -0.74 -6.27 -1.71
N GLY A 24 -1.76 -7.13 -1.81
CA GLY A 24 -1.84 -8.17 -2.82
C GLY A 24 -2.07 -7.64 -4.23
N HIS A 25 -2.95 -6.65 -4.36
CA HIS A 25 -3.42 -6.12 -5.64
C HIS A 25 -2.48 -5.06 -6.22
N ASP A 26 -1.82 -4.26 -5.39
CA ASP A 26 -1.03 -3.12 -5.88
C ASP A 26 0.49 -3.36 -5.76
N ILE A 27 0.93 -3.91 -4.62
CA ILE A 27 2.37 -4.08 -4.35
C ILE A 27 2.95 -5.32 -5.04
N PHE A 28 2.25 -6.45 -5.10
CA PHE A 28 2.79 -7.61 -5.82
C PHE A 28 2.84 -7.41 -7.34
N PRO A 29 1.80 -6.89 -8.01
CA PRO A 29 1.85 -6.68 -9.46
C PRO A 29 2.85 -5.62 -9.88
N LEU A 30 3.21 -4.68 -9.00
CA LEU A 30 4.33 -3.75 -9.22
C LEU A 30 5.62 -4.50 -9.60
N TYR A 31 6.04 -5.49 -8.80
CA TYR A 31 7.26 -6.25 -9.10
C TYR A 31 7.12 -7.09 -10.38
N GLY A 32 5.90 -7.57 -10.67
CA GLY A 32 5.61 -8.25 -11.94
C GLY A 32 5.74 -7.33 -13.16
N ARG A 33 5.32 -6.06 -13.06
CA ARG A 33 5.46 -5.04 -14.10
C ARG A 33 6.93 -4.64 -14.31
N ILE A 34 7.68 -4.47 -13.21
CA ILE A 34 9.13 -4.21 -13.25
C ILE A 34 9.87 -5.38 -13.91
N TYR A 35 9.52 -6.63 -13.57
CA TYR A 35 10.17 -7.81 -14.13
C TYR A 35 9.95 -7.96 -15.64
N ARG A 36 8.80 -7.50 -16.16
CA ARG A 36 8.45 -7.53 -17.58
C ARG A 36 8.92 -6.29 -18.37
N ASP A 37 9.67 -5.40 -17.73
CA ASP A 37 10.12 -4.13 -18.32
C ASP A 37 8.95 -3.32 -18.94
N ALA A 38 7.80 -3.27 -18.25
CA ALA A 38 6.61 -2.55 -18.71
C ALA A 38 6.91 -1.06 -18.96
N PRO A 39 6.32 -0.42 -19.99
CA PRO A 39 6.70 0.95 -20.37
C PRO A 39 6.37 1.99 -19.30
N ILE A 40 5.32 1.73 -18.52
CA ILE A 40 4.88 2.57 -17.41
C ILE A 40 4.71 1.68 -16.18
N VAL A 41 5.28 2.10 -15.06
CA VAL A 41 5.16 1.43 -13.77
C VAL A 41 4.65 2.42 -12.73
N GLU A 42 3.56 2.06 -12.07
CA GLU A 42 2.98 2.84 -10.98
C GLU A 42 3.45 2.31 -9.63
N THR A 43 4.10 3.16 -8.83
CA THR A 43 4.56 2.85 -7.48
C THR A 43 3.67 3.54 -6.44
N PRO A 44 2.79 2.81 -5.74
CA PRO A 44 1.99 3.36 -4.65
C PRO A 44 2.81 3.33 -3.34
N TYR A 45 3.67 4.31 -3.13
CA TYR A 45 4.62 4.30 -2.00
C TYR A 45 3.95 4.24 -0.62
N LEU A 46 2.77 4.85 -0.48
CA LEU A 46 2.00 4.79 0.76
C LEU A 46 1.47 3.37 1.04
N GLY A 47 1.25 2.57 -0.02
CA GLY A 47 0.85 1.16 0.09
C GLY A 47 1.86 0.31 0.88
N PHE A 48 3.16 0.63 0.82
CA PHE A 48 4.16 -0.06 1.63
C PHE A 48 3.95 0.15 3.13
N PHE A 49 3.41 1.30 3.55
CA PHE A 49 3.08 1.53 4.95
C PHE A 49 1.91 0.67 5.43
N LEU A 50 1.06 0.11 4.56
CA LEU A 50 0.02 -0.83 5.00
C LEU A 50 0.59 -2.06 5.72
N LEU A 51 1.88 -2.38 5.51
CA LEU A 51 2.59 -3.41 6.26
C LEU A 51 2.62 -3.16 7.78
N MET A 52 2.60 -1.90 8.24
CA MET A 52 2.46 -1.60 9.68
C MET A 52 1.07 -1.92 10.22
N GLY A 53 0.06 -1.84 9.34
CA GLY A 53 -1.33 -2.06 9.67
C GLY A 53 -1.60 -3.50 10.08
N ILE A 54 -0.96 -4.48 9.41
CA ILE A 54 -1.15 -5.92 9.68
C ILE A 54 -0.94 -6.27 11.17
N PRO A 55 0.26 -6.08 11.77
CA PRO A 55 0.48 -6.42 13.17
C PRO A 55 -0.32 -5.52 14.13
N GLY A 56 -0.54 -4.25 13.79
CA GLY A 56 -1.32 -3.32 14.60
C GLY A 56 -2.80 -3.72 14.70
N LEU A 57 -3.42 -4.09 13.58
CA LEU A 57 -4.81 -4.51 13.50
C LEU A 57 -5.03 -5.88 14.15
N ILE A 58 -4.09 -6.83 14.00
CA ILE A 58 -4.13 -8.11 14.72
C ILE A 58 -4.16 -7.87 16.24
N TYR A 59 -3.29 -6.99 16.74
CA TYR A 59 -3.29 -6.60 18.15
C TYR A 59 -4.63 -5.99 18.58
N LEU A 60 -5.15 -5.05 17.80
CA LEU A 60 -6.41 -4.37 18.11
C LEU A 60 -7.60 -5.32 18.14
N ILE A 61 -7.68 -6.26 17.21
CA ILE A 61 -8.73 -7.29 17.16
C ILE A 61 -8.66 -8.13 18.44
N VAL A 62 -7.49 -8.68 18.79
CA VAL A 62 -7.31 -9.51 19.99
C VAL A 62 -7.63 -8.73 21.27
N ALA A 63 -7.13 -7.49 21.38
CA ALA A 63 -7.38 -6.63 22.53
C ALA A 63 -8.88 -6.31 22.69
N ALA A 64 -9.57 -6.01 21.58
CA ALA A 64 -11.00 -5.74 21.58
C ALA A 64 -11.82 -6.98 21.95
N THR A 65 -11.49 -8.17 21.41
CA THR A 65 -12.16 -9.43 21.77
C THR A 65 -12.05 -9.73 23.26
N ILE A 66 -10.85 -9.57 23.83
CA ILE A 66 -10.63 -9.79 25.28
C ILE A 66 -11.38 -8.74 26.11
N ALA A 67 -11.42 -7.48 25.66
CA ALA A 67 -12.16 -6.42 26.34
C ALA A 67 -13.68 -6.66 26.33
N ILE A 68 -14.23 -7.24 25.26
CA ILE A 68 -15.63 -7.67 25.22
C ILE A 68 -15.88 -8.77 26.26
N TRP A 69 -15.04 -9.81 26.22
CA TRP A 69 -15.20 -10.99 27.07
C TRP A 69 -15.12 -10.63 28.56
N GLN A 70 -14.10 -9.87 28.96
CA GLN A 70 -13.89 -9.47 30.35
C GLN A 70 -14.74 -8.26 30.77
N GLY A 71 -15.26 -7.49 29.81
CA GLY A 71 -15.96 -6.23 30.07
C GLY A 71 -15.09 -5.10 30.61
N LYS A 72 -13.77 -5.30 30.65
CA LYS A 72 -12.77 -4.35 31.16
C LYS A 72 -11.83 -3.93 30.04
N LYS A 73 -11.18 -2.77 30.22
CA LYS A 73 -10.11 -2.33 29.31
C LYS A 73 -9.02 -3.40 29.24
N PHE A 74 -8.54 -3.69 28.03
CA PHE A 74 -7.38 -4.55 27.85
C PHE A 74 -6.15 -3.90 28.49
N ASN A 75 -5.67 -4.46 29.60
CA ASN A 75 -4.47 -4.02 30.32
C ASN A 75 -3.76 -5.23 30.92
N PRO A 76 -2.98 -5.97 30.13
CA PRO A 76 -2.34 -7.20 30.60
C PRO A 76 -1.22 -6.89 31.60
N PRO A 77 -1.05 -7.68 32.67
CA PRO A 77 0.03 -7.47 33.62
C PRO A 77 1.40 -7.67 32.94
N ARG A 78 2.40 -6.88 33.36
CA ARG A 78 3.71 -6.70 32.68
C ARG A 78 4.51 -8.00 32.42
N ASN A 79 4.19 -9.10 33.08
CA ASN A 79 4.87 -10.40 32.89
C ASN A 79 3.97 -11.50 32.27
N SER A 80 2.77 -11.14 31.81
CA SER A 80 1.85 -12.11 31.17
C SER A 80 2.20 -12.36 29.70
N LYS A 81 1.76 -13.51 29.17
CA LYS A 81 1.84 -13.83 27.73
C LYS A 81 1.16 -12.75 26.87
N LEU A 82 0.06 -12.17 27.35
CA LEU A 82 -0.67 -11.09 26.67
C LEU A 82 0.14 -9.79 26.59
N SER A 83 0.90 -9.45 27.63
CA SER A 83 1.79 -8.27 27.60
C SER A 83 2.98 -8.46 26.65
N LYS A 84 3.51 -9.69 26.56
CA LYS A 84 4.53 -10.05 25.56
C LYS A 84 3.97 -9.95 24.13
N PHE A 85 2.76 -10.48 23.90
CA PHE A 85 2.06 -10.40 22.63
C PHE A 85 1.82 -8.94 22.19
N GLN A 86 1.24 -8.11 23.07
CA GLN A 86 1.03 -6.68 22.81
C GLN A 86 2.34 -5.99 22.44
N SER A 87 3.40 -6.21 23.23
CA SER A 87 4.70 -5.60 23.01
C SER A 87 5.32 -6.04 21.69
N LEU A 88 5.17 -7.32 21.32
CA LEU A 88 5.65 -7.86 20.06
C LEU A 88 4.92 -7.23 18.87
N MET A 89 3.59 -7.19 18.89
CA MET A 89 2.80 -6.65 17.79
C MET A 89 3.00 -5.15 17.59
N LEU A 90 3.07 -4.37 18.68
CA LEU A 90 3.38 -2.95 18.60
C LEU A 90 4.80 -2.70 18.07
N ARG A 91 5.80 -3.46 18.56
CA ARG A 91 7.17 -3.37 18.03
C ARG A 91 7.24 -3.75 16.56
N ALA A 92 6.52 -4.80 16.14
CA ALA A 92 6.46 -5.21 14.75
C ALA A 92 5.81 -4.13 13.87
N SER A 93 4.71 -3.52 14.32
CA SER A 93 4.05 -2.41 13.62
C SER A 93 4.99 -1.20 13.45
N ILE A 94 5.64 -0.77 14.54
CA ILE A 94 6.59 0.36 14.49
C ILE A 94 7.80 0.03 13.60
N LYS A 95 8.38 -1.17 13.72
CA LYS A 95 9.49 -1.59 12.86
C LYS A 95 9.07 -1.67 11.39
N ALA A 96 7.85 -2.12 11.11
CA ALA A 96 7.33 -2.14 9.75
C ALA A 96 7.22 -0.71 9.18
N ALA A 97 6.74 0.25 9.97
CA ALA A 97 6.61 1.65 9.54
C ALA A 97 7.96 2.36 9.37
N VAL A 98 8.89 2.18 10.31
CA VAL A 98 10.13 2.97 10.39
C VAL A 98 11.28 2.33 9.61
N ILE A 99 11.29 1.00 9.50
CA ILE A 99 12.41 0.27 8.88
C ILE A 99 11.96 -0.41 7.59
N LEU A 100 10.96 -1.28 7.65
CA LEU A 100 10.61 -2.13 6.52
C LEU A 100 10.03 -1.34 5.33
N ALA A 101 9.04 -0.48 5.57
CA ALA A 101 8.42 0.31 4.51
C ALA A 101 9.42 1.25 3.83
N PRO A 102 10.22 2.07 4.55
CA PRO A 102 11.27 2.88 3.92
C PRO A 102 12.32 2.04 3.18
N ALA A 103 12.73 0.89 3.73
CA ALA A 103 13.68 0.01 3.05
C ALA A 103 13.10 -0.51 1.72
N LEU A 104 11.84 -0.94 1.68
CA LEU A 104 11.19 -1.39 0.45
C LEU A 104 11.02 -0.26 -0.56
N ILE A 105 10.68 0.95 -0.11
CA ILE A 105 10.59 2.15 -0.96
C ILE A 105 11.95 2.43 -1.63
N ILE A 106 13.04 2.43 -0.84
CA ILE A 106 14.40 2.66 -1.33
C ILE A 106 14.80 1.56 -2.31
N ILE A 107 14.63 0.28 -1.94
CA ILE A 107 14.97 -0.87 -2.80
C ILE A 107 14.21 -0.81 -4.11
N THR A 108 12.89 -0.57 -4.08
CA THR A 108 12.05 -0.47 -5.28
C THR A 108 12.53 0.66 -6.18
N THR A 109 12.85 1.82 -5.60
CA THR A 109 13.35 2.97 -6.35
C THR A 109 14.70 2.68 -6.99
N LEU A 110 15.63 2.03 -6.27
CA LEU A 110 16.92 1.62 -6.82
C LEU A 110 16.76 0.60 -7.96
N ILE A 111 15.84 -0.37 -7.83
CA ILE A 111 15.54 -1.33 -8.89
C ILE A 111 15.06 -0.60 -10.15
N LEU A 112 14.12 0.33 -10.02
CA LEU A 112 13.61 1.13 -11.14
C LEU A 112 14.73 1.93 -11.80
N MET A 113 15.55 2.62 -11.02
CA MET A 113 16.69 3.39 -11.55
C MET A 113 17.71 2.48 -12.26
N SER A 114 18.00 1.29 -11.72
CA SER A 114 18.92 0.33 -12.35
C SER A 114 18.41 -0.22 -13.70
N ARG A 115 17.11 -0.10 -13.95
CA ARG A 115 16.40 -0.53 -15.16
C ARG A 115 16.12 0.63 -16.12
N ASN A 116 16.77 1.79 -15.93
CA ASN A 116 16.60 3.02 -16.72
C ASN A 116 15.20 3.64 -16.65
N TYR A 117 14.44 3.39 -15.58
CA TYR A 117 13.19 4.10 -15.37
C TYR A 117 13.45 5.51 -14.82
N THR A 118 12.72 6.49 -15.34
CA THR A 118 12.71 7.87 -14.88
C THR A 118 11.35 8.24 -14.27
N PRO A 119 11.32 9.05 -13.20
CA PRO A 119 10.06 9.46 -12.59
C PRO A 119 9.35 10.49 -13.46
N CYS A 120 8.08 10.24 -13.79
CA CYS A 120 7.25 11.12 -14.62
C CYS A 120 6.07 11.68 -13.82
N PRO A 121 6.16 12.90 -13.26
CA PRO A 121 5.05 13.51 -12.52
C PRO A 121 3.90 13.99 -13.42
N LYS A 122 4.11 14.09 -14.74
CA LYS A 122 3.08 14.53 -15.69
C LYS A 122 1.92 13.54 -15.84
N LEU A 123 2.20 12.26 -15.56
CA LEU A 123 1.24 11.15 -15.57
C LEU A 123 0.44 11.05 -14.26
N LEU A 124 0.60 11.98 -13.32
CA LEU A 124 -0.20 11.98 -12.10
C LEU A 124 -1.65 12.40 -12.43
N LEU A 125 -2.62 11.62 -11.93
CA LEU A 125 -3.99 12.13 -11.83
C LEU A 125 -3.99 13.34 -10.88
N SER A 126 -4.61 14.43 -11.31
CA SER A 126 -4.82 15.61 -10.46
C SER A 126 -5.47 15.20 -9.14
N GLY A 127 -4.73 15.36 -8.03
CA GLY A 127 -5.17 14.96 -6.68
C GLY A 127 -4.56 13.66 -6.13
N SER A 128 -3.90 12.82 -6.94
CA SER A 128 -3.17 11.64 -6.46
C SER A 128 -1.72 11.98 -6.13
N ALA A 129 -1.49 12.54 -4.94
CA ALA A 129 -0.14 12.84 -4.44
C ALA A 129 0.60 11.59 -3.92
N TRP A 130 -0.04 10.42 -3.96
CA TRP A 130 0.39 9.22 -3.23
C TRP A 130 0.90 8.09 -4.12
N GLN A 131 0.75 8.24 -5.44
CA GLN A 131 1.26 7.35 -6.48
C GLN A 131 2.37 8.09 -7.23
N LEU A 132 3.42 7.39 -7.63
CA LEU A 132 4.45 7.94 -8.54
C LEU A 132 4.51 7.04 -9.78
N PHE A 133 4.52 7.65 -10.96
CA PHE A 133 4.68 6.93 -12.21
C PHE A 133 6.13 6.97 -12.67
N TRP A 134 6.61 5.84 -13.13
CA TRP A 134 7.94 5.63 -13.67
C TRP A 134 7.82 5.18 -15.11
N VAL A 135 8.64 5.74 -15.99
CA VAL A 135 8.65 5.39 -17.42
C VAL A 135 10.05 4.97 -17.85
N ASN A 136 10.16 3.97 -18.73
CA ASN A 136 11.46 3.56 -19.29
C ASN A 136 11.83 4.31 -20.57
N ASP A 137 10.87 5.01 -21.18
CA ASP A 137 11.05 5.89 -22.33
C ASP A 137 10.41 7.25 -22.03
N GLU A 138 11.16 8.33 -22.26
CA GLU A 138 10.68 9.70 -22.06
C GLU A 138 9.48 10.04 -22.95
N SER A 139 9.34 9.38 -24.10
CA SER A 139 8.21 9.56 -25.00
C SER A 139 6.87 9.16 -24.34
N ALA A 140 6.91 8.25 -23.37
CA ALA A 140 5.75 7.85 -22.58
C ALA A 140 5.41 8.85 -21.46
N CYS A 141 6.25 9.86 -21.19
CA CYS A 141 5.99 10.90 -20.19
C CYS A 141 5.20 12.09 -20.76
N PHE A 142 3.89 11.98 -20.80
CA PHE A 142 2.98 13.04 -21.22
C PHE A 142 1.92 13.37 -20.15
N LYS A 143 1.19 14.47 -20.35
CA LYS A 143 0.00 14.79 -19.55
C LYS A 143 -1.21 14.12 -20.24
N PRO A 144 -1.88 13.14 -19.61
CA PRO A 144 -3.03 12.47 -20.20
C PRO A 144 -4.28 13.35 -20.13
N ASP A 145 -5.15 13.18 -21.13
CA ASP A 145 -6.46 13.83 -21.18
C ASP A 145 -7.51 13.03 -20.40
N HIS A 146 -7.39 11.70 -20.41
CA HIS A 146 -8.23 10.78 -19.64
C HIS A 146 -7.50 9.45 -19.37
N TYR A 147 -8.10 8.63 -18.52
CA TYR A 147 -7.63 7.28 -18.19
C TYR A 147 -8.73 6.27 -18.48
N ILE A 148 -8.36 5.10 -18.97
CA ILE A 148 -9.27 3.95 -19.16
C ILE A 148 -9.15 2.95 -18.00
N ASN A 149 -10.00 1.92 -17.99
CA ASN A 149 -10.31 1.03 -16.84
C ASN A 149 -9.14 0.34 -16.12
N ASP A 150 -7.89 0.47 -16.60
CA ASP A 150 -6.68 -0.09 -15.98
C ASP A 150 -5.62 0.98 -15.67
N HIS A 151 -6.05 2.23 -15.45
CA HIS A 151 -5.17 3.40 -15.26
C HIS A 151 -4.21 3.63 -16.44
N TRP A 152 -4.57 3.21 -17.65
CA TRP A 152 -3.76 3.50 -18.83
C TRP A 152 -3.94 4.97 -19.20
N PRO A 153 -2.86 5.77 -19.24
CA PRO A 153 -2.94 7.16 -19.63
C PRO A 153 -3.21 7.24 -21.14
N CYS A 154 -4.23 8.02 -21.51
CA CYS A 154 -4.62 8.26 -22.89
C CYS A 154 -4.51 9.76 -23.22
N LYS A 155 -4.08 10.05 -24.45
CA LYS A 155 -3.99 11.41 -24.98
C LYS A 155 -4.70 11.50 -26.33
N VAL A 156 -5.47 12.56 -26.52
CA VAL A 156 -6.17 12.85 -27.78
C VAL A 156 -5.20 13.60 -28.69
N ILE A 157 -4.83 13.02 -29.81
CA ILE A 157 -4.03 13.68 -30.86
C ILE A 157 -4.82 13.61 -32.16
N ASP A 158 -5.12 14.77 -32.75
CA ASP A 158 -5.90 14.88 -34.00
C ASP A 158 -7.23 14.11 -33.99
N GLY A 159 -7.93 14.15 -32.85
CA GLY A 159 -9.23 13.47 -32.67
C GLY A 159 -9.13 11.95 -32.51
N LYS A 160 -7.92 11.38 -32.37
CA LYS A 160 -7.69 9.97 -32.08
C LYS A 160 -7.12 9.79 -30.68
N ASP A 161 -7.65 8.81 -29.96
CA ASP A 161 -7.16 8.41 -28.65
C ASP A 161 -5.94 7.52 -28.79
N ILE A 162 -4.81 7.97 -28.26
CA ILE A 162 -3.57 7.19 -28.15
C ILE A 162 -3.36 6.87 -26.67
N CYS A 163 -3.50 5.59 -26.34
CA CYS A 163 -3.31 5.08 -24.98
C CYS A 163 -2.01 4.30 -24.88
N VAL A 164 -1.22 4.56 -23.83
CA VAL A 164 -0.02 3.77 -23.52
C VAL A 164 -0.39 2.69 -22.50
N LYS A 165 -0.16 1.43 -22.86
CA LYS A 165 -0.48 0.30 -21.99
C LYS A 165 0.44 0.27 -20.77
N ALA A 166 -0.14 0.35 -19.57
CA ALA A 166 0.62 0.27 -18.33
C ALA A 166 0.95 -1.18 -17.87
N ASP A 167 0.42 -2.22 -18.55
CA ASP A 167 0.60 -3.64 -18.16
C ASP A 167 1.82 -4.33 -18.82
N GLY A 168 2.49 -3.72 -19.80
CA GLY A 168 3.56 -4.41 -20.53
C GLY A 168 3.09 -5.72 -21.18
N ARG A 169 1.79 -5.80 -21.55
CA ARG A 169 1.15 -6.85 -22.35
C ARG A 169 0.58 -6.27 -23.63
#